data_AF-A0A0E0F6X5-F1
#
_entry.id   AF-A0A0E0F6X5-F1
#
_cell.length_a   1.000
_cell.length_b   1.000
_cell.length_c   1.000
_cell.angle_alpha   90.00
_cell.angle_beta   90.00
_cell.angle_gamma   90.00
#
_symmetry.space_group_name_H-M   'P 1'
#
loop_
_entity.id
_entity.type
_entity.pdbx_description
1 polymer ?
#
loop_
_entity_poly.entity_id
_entity_poly.type
_entity_poly.pdbx_seq_one_letter_code
_entity_poly.pdbx_strand_id
1 'polypeptide(L)'
;MTLLGASKGGEGKDSVLVEDIGGVRVTVLKNEKGGKSVAIAVLRGSTDSILDDLGRAVDDGVNTYKSMCRDNRIIPGAAATEIAFGKEIEGVLAEGNICWTTMPLQNLLKVLKWFQEPRLKMLGLVL
;
A
#
# COMPACT_ATOMS: atom_id res chain seq x y z
N MET A 1 7.12 28.74 17.38
CA MET A 1 6.33 28.11 18.46
C MET A 1 7.29 27.20 19.20
N THR A 2 7.77 27.63 20.37
CA THR A 2 8.81 26.92 21.13
C THR A 2 8.14 25.87 22.00
N LEU A 3 8.36 24.59 21.75
CA LEU A 3 8.08 23.54 22.71
C LEU A 3 9.39 23.20 23.42
N LEU A 4 9.62 23.87 24.55
CA LEU A 4 10.63 23.48 25.53
C LEU A 4 9.97 22.48 26.48
N GLY A 5 10.49 21.26 26.50
CA GLY A 5 10.00 20.18 27.35
C GLY A 5 10.87 18.94 27.26
N ALA A 6 12.19 19.09 27.35
CA ALA A 6 13.09 17.96 27.56
C ALA A 6 13.01 17.55 29.04
N SER A 7 12.43 16.39 29.30
CA SER A 7 12.39 15.77 30.63
C SER A 7 13.81 15.51 31.13
N LYS A 8 14.16 16.02 32.32
CA LYS A 8 15.40 15.65 33.02
C LYS A 8 15.20 14.29 33.69
N GLY A 9 16.00 13.30 33.30
CA GLY A 9 16.24 12.10 34.12
C GLY A 9 16.46 10.83 33.32
N GLY A 10 17.71 10.58 32.93
CA GLY A 10 18.16 9.30 32.39
C GLY A 10 19.45 9.46 31.56
N GLU A 11 20.48 8.67 31.84
CA GLU A 11 21.75 8.57 31.08
C GLU A 11 21.53 7.96 29.68
N GLY A 12 20.82 8.69 28.81
CA GLY A 12 20.63 8.38 27.40
C GLY A 12 20.59 9.68 26.62
N LYS A 13 21.42 9.83 25.58
CA LYS A 13 21.53 11.07 24.81
C LYS A 13 20.32 11.23 23.88
N ASP A 14 19.22 11.74 24.40
CA ASP A 14 18.20 12.35 23.56
C ASP A 14 18.71 13.71 23.10
N SER A 15 18.77 13.94 21.79
CA SER A 15 19.28 15.19 21.22
C SER A 15 18.17 15.99 20.54
N VAL A 16 18.18 17.30 20.81
CA VAL A 16 17.27 18.27 20.21
C VAL A 16 18.11 19.24 19.40
N LEU A 17 17.89 19.28 18.10
CA LEU A 17 18.61 20.13 17.16
C LEU A 17 17.61 20.99 16.41
N VAL A 18 18.01 22.20 16.06
CA VAL A 18 17.25 23.04 15.12
C VAL A 18 18.05 23.03 13.83
N GLU A 19 17.45 22.50 12.78
CA GLU A 19 18.05 22.39 11.45
C GLU A 19 17.18 23.14 10.44
N ASP A 20 17.81 23.74 9.43
CA ASP A 20 17.10 24.40 8.34
C ASP A 20 16.96 23.42 7.18
N ILE A 21 15.74 22.99 6.90
CA ILE A 21 15.45 22.02 5.84
C ILE A 21 14.69 22.74 4.74
N GLY A 22 15.40 23.07 3.64
CA GLY A 22 14.77 23.69 2.47
C GLY A 22 14.25 25.10 2.70
N GLY A 23 14.85 25.85 3.65
CA GLY A 23 14.45 27.21 4.01
C GLY A 23 13.38 27.30 5.10
N VAL A 24 13.00 26.15 5.68
CA VAL A 24 12.12 26.06 6.84
C VAL A 24 12.92 25.57 8.04
N ARG A 25 12.87 26.33 9.13
CA ARG A 25 13.46 25.91 10.41
C ARG A 25 12.63 24.79 11.04
N VAL A 26 13.24 23.62 11.17
CA VAL A 26 12.65 22.42 11.76
C VAL A 26 13.38 22.07 13.05
N THR A 27 12.63 21.64 14.07
CA THR A 27 13.22 21.09 15.30
C THR A 27 13.27 19.57 15.19
N VAL A 28 14.47 19.01 15.14
CA VAL A 28 14.73 17.58 15.00
C VAL A 28 14.97 16.99 16.39
N LEU A 29 14.15 15.99 16.74
CA LEU A 29 14.28 15.21 17.96
C LEU A 29 14.87 13.84 17.58
N LYS A 30 16.08 13.51 18.06
CA LYS A 30 16.68 12.19 17.84
C LYS A 30 16.67 11.42 19.16
N ASN A 31 16.05 10.24 19.12
CA ASN A 31 16.01 9.29 20.22
C ASN A 31 17.01 8.16 19.93
N GLU A 32 18.09 8.07 20.72
CA GLU A 32 19.19 7.12 20.49
C GLU A 32 19.03 5.77 21.22
N LYS A 33 18.06 5.60 22.13
CA LYS A 33 17.84 4.33 22.85
C LYS A 33 16.38 3.86 22.82
N GLY A 34 16.15 2.78 22.06
CA GLY A 34 15.37 1.58 22.42
C GLY A 34 13.93 1.67 22.95
N GLY A 35 13.34 2.87 23.04
CA GLY A 35 11.93 3.05 23.40
C GLY A 35 10.98 2.76 22.23
N LYS A 36 9.76 3.29 22.30
CA LYS A 36 8.86 3.31 21.13
C LYS A 36 9.54 4.10 20.01
N SER A 37 10.09 3.38 19.03
CA SER A 37 10.77 3.98 17.88
C SER A 37 9.74 4.68 17.00
N VAL A 38 9.67 6.00 17.11
CA VAL A 38 8.88 6.85 16.22
C VAL A 38 9.80 7.32 15.09
N ALA A 39 9.47 6.93 13.86
CA ALA A 39 10.11 7.44 12.66
C ALA A 39 9.26 8.55 12.06
N ILE A 40 9.90 9.65 11.66
CA ILE A 40 9.27 10.77 10.96
C ILE A 40 9.90 10.84 9.57
N ALA A 41 9.07 10.70 8.53
CA ALA A 41 9.50 10.91 7.15
C ALA A 41 9.13 12.34 6.72
N VAL A 42 10.11 13.11 6.24
CA VAL A 42 9.89 14.46 5.71
C VAL A 42 9.69 14.36 4.20
N LEU A 43 8.51 14.75 3.72
CA LEU A 43 8.16 14.75 2.30
C LEU A 43 8.31 16.17 1.73
N ARG A 44 8.87 16.26 0.52
CA ARG A 44 9.04 17.53 -0.20
C ARG A 44 8.54 17.37 -1.63
N GLY A 45 7.64 18.25 -2.05
CA GLY A 45 7.04 18.25 -3.38
C GLY A 45 7.02 19.65 -3.98
N SER A 46 6.81 19.73 -5.30
CA SER A 46 6.77 21.00 -6.02
C SER A 46 5.44 21.74 -5.87
N THR A 47 4.36 21.01 -5.59
CA THR A 47 3.01 21.53 -5.40
C THR A 47 2.33 20.75 -4.27
N ASP A 48 1.30 21.34 -3.66
CA ASP A 48 0.52 20.69 -2.60
C ASP A 48 -0.19 19.43 -3.10
N SER A 49 -0.61 19.39 -4.37
CA SER A 49 -1.20 18.20 -4.99
C SER A 49 -0.25 17.01 -5.01
N ILE A 50 1.01 17.23 -5.40
CA ILE A 50 2.05 16.18 -5.41
C ILE A 50 2.35 15.72 -3.99
N LEU A 51 2.36 16.64 -3.02
CA LEU A 51 2.55 16.29 -1.61
C LEU A 51 1.40 15.44 -1.07
N ASP A 52 0.15 15.75 -1.44
CA ASP A 52 -1.02 14.96 -1.02
C ASP A 52 -0.96 13.54 -1.62
N ASP A 53 -0.64 13.43 -2.91
CA ASP A 53 -0.47 12.13 -3.59
C ASP A 53 0.68 11.32 -2.98
N LEU A 54 1.82 11.97 -2.68
CA LEU A 54 2.97 11.31 -2.06
C LEU A 54 2.67 10.89 -0.62
N GLY A 55 1.95 11.71 0.14
CA GLY A 55 1.48 11.39 1.48
C GLY A 55 0.61 10.13 1.50
N ARG A 56 -0.34 10.05 0.56
CA ARG A 56 -1.19 8.86 0.37
C ARG A 56 -0.38 7.63 -0.02
N ALA A 57 0.54 7.76 -0.97
CA ALA A 57 1.40 6.65 -1.41
C ALA A 57 2.25 6.08 -0.25
N VAL A 58 2.77 6.94 0.62
CA VAL A 58 3.54 6.51 1.79
C VAL A 58 2.64 5.85 2.84
N ASP A 59 1.46 6.41 3.11
CA ASP A 59 0.51 5.81 4.06
C ASP A 59 0.04 4.42 3.62
N ASP A 60 -0.32 4.27 2.33
CA ASP A 60 -0.68 2.99 1.72
C ASP A 60 0.48 1.98 1.79
N GLY A 61 1.71 2.41 1.50
CA GLY A 61 2.90 1.56 1.55
C GLY A 61 3.20 1.07 2.97
N VAL A 62 3.16 1.97 3.96
CA VAL A 62 3.38 1.63 5.37
C VAL A 62 2.27 0.73 5.89
N ASN A 63 1.01 0.99 5.52
CA ASN A 63 -0.13 0.16 5.93
C ASN A 63 -0.08 -1.24 5.30
N THR A 64 0.35 -1.33 4.04
CA THR A 64 0.58 -2.62 3.36
C THR A 64 1.67 -3.40 4.08
N TYR A 65 2.79 -2.76 4.40
CA TYR A 65 3.89 -3.40 5.15
C TYR A 65 3.46 -3.86 6.54
N LYS A 66 2.72 -3.03 7.29
CA LYS A 66 2.15 -3.41 8.59
C LYS A 66 1.24 -4.63 8.49
N SER A 67 0.44 -4.71 7.43
CA SER A 67 -0.43 -5.86 7.18
C SER A 67 0.37 -7.12 6.87
N MET A 68 1.42 -7.01 6.03
CA MET A 68 2.35 -8.11 5.74
C MET A 68 3.08 -8.62 6.99
N CYS A 69 3.44 -7.74 7.94
CA CYS A 69 4.06 -8.17 9.20
C CYS A 69 3.09 -8.89 10.16
N ARG A 70 1.77 -8.73 9.98
CA ARG A 70 0.74 -9.38 10.80
C ARG A 70 0.35 -10.74 10.26
N ASP A 71 0.20 -10.86 8.94
CA ASP A 71 -0.07 -12.12 8.25
C ASP A 71 0.88 -12.28 7.05
N ASN A 72 1.63 -13.38 7.05
CA ASN A 72 2.65 -13.69 6.05
C ASN A 72 2.06 -14.38 4.81
N ARG A 73 0.74 -14.65 4.75
CA ARG A 73 0.08 -15.29 3.61
C ARG A 73 -0.19 -14.28 2.50
N ILE A 74 0.87 -13.90 1.78
CA ILE A 74 0.80 -12.93 0.69
C ILE A 74 0.49 -13.64 -0.63
N ILE A 75 -0.41 -13.07 -1.42
CA ILE A 75 -0.77 -13.52 -2.77
C ILE A 75 -0.10 -12.64 -3.83
N PRO A 76 0.21 -13.16 -5.04
CA PRO A 76 0.77 -12.36 -6.11
C PRO A 76 -0.25 -11.31 -6.60
N GLY A 77 0.20 -10.06 -6.72
CA GLY A 77 -0.61 -8.92 -7.17
C GLY A 77 -0.67 -8.80 -8.70
N ALA A 78 -0.92 -7.58 -9.19
CA ALA A 78 -1.02 -7.27 -10.63
C ALA A 78 -2.00 -8.19 -11.40
N ALA A 79 -3.12 -8.52 -10.75
CA ALA A 79 -4.15 -9.44 -11.23
C ALA A 79 -3.70 -10.91 -11.45
N ALA A 80 -2.50 -11.31 -10.99
CA ALA A 80 -2.01 -12.66 -11.19
C ALA A 80 -2.87 -13.72 -10.49
N THR A 81 -3.34 -13.39 -9.28
CA THR A 81 -4.22 -14.28 -8.50
C THR A 81 -5.57 -14.46 -9.18
N GLU A 82 -6.14 -13.38 -9.71
CA GLU A 82 -7.42 -13.35 -10.42
C GLU A 82 -7.36 -14.17 -11.71
N ILE A 83 -6.26 -14.07 -12.47
CA ILE A 83 -6.05 -14.85 -13.69
C ILE A 83 -5.91 -16.35 -13.38
N ALA A 84 -5.14 -16.70 -12.35
CA ALA A 84 -4.99 -18.10 -11.94
C ALA A 84 -6.34 -18.68 -11.46
N PHE A 85 -7.07 -17.93 -10.64
CA PHE A 85 -8.37 -18.33 -10.12
C PHE A 85 -9.43 -18.49 -11.23
N GLY A 86 -9.40 -17.62 -12.25
CA GLY A 86 -10.27 -17.76 -13.42
C GLY A 86 -10.08 -19.07 -14.16
N LYS A 87 -8.83 -19.54 -14.32
CA LYS A 87 -8.52 -20.83 -14.96
C LYS A 87 -9.01 -22.03 -14.15
N GLU A 88 -8.86 -21.98 -12.83
CA GLU A 88 -9.35 -23.04 -11.94
C GLU A 88 -10.89 -23.15 -12.02
N ILE A 89 -11.60 -22.02 -12.03
CA ILE A 89 -13.06 -22.00 -12.20
C ILE A 89 -13.47 -22.56 -13.57
N GLU A 90 -12.74 -22.23 -14.65
CA GLU A 90 -13.00 -22.82 -15.97
C GLU A 90 -12.87 -24.34 -15.97
N GLY A 91 -11.85 -24.87 -15.30
CA GLY A 91 -11.68 -26.32 -15.12
C GLY A 91 -12.88 -26.96 -14.41
N VAL A 92 -13.28 -26.41 -13.27
CA VAL A 92 -14.43 -26.90 -12.49
C VAL A 92 -15.73 -26.84 -13.27
N LEU A 93 -15.95 -25.78 -14.07
CA LEU A 93 -17.15 -25.66 -14.91
C LEU A 93 -17.14 -26.64 -16.09
N ALA A 94 -15.97 -27.07 -16.57
CA ALA A 94 -15.83 -28.04 -17.66
C ALA A 94 -16.10 -29.49 -17.22
N GLU A 95 -15.92 -29.81 -15.92
CA GLU A 95 -16.14 -31.15 -15.36
C GLU A 95 -17.63 -31.56 -15.23
N GLY A 96 -18.56 -30.72 -15.68
CA GLY A 96 -19.88 -31.19 -16.13
C GLY A 96 -21.01 -31.29 -15.10
N ASN A 97 -20.85 -30.82 -13.86
CA ASN A 97 -21.95 -30.72 -12.90
C ASN A 97 -22.69 -29.37 -13.02
N ILE A 98 -23.36 -29.14 -14.15
CA ILE A 98 -24.12 -27.91 -14.40
C ILE A 98 -25.41 -27.96 -13.57
N CYS A 99 -25.45 -27.19 -12.48
CA CYS A 99 -26.66 -27.02 -11.67
C CYS A 99 -26.87 -25.52 -11.37
N TRP A 100 -27.99 -25.14 -10.75
CA TRP A 100 -28.28 -23.73 -10.43
C TRP A 100 -27.16 -23.01 -9.65
N THR A 101 -26.27 -23.75 -8.98
CA THR A 101 -25.10 -23.21 -8.28
C THR A 101 -23.93 -22.80 -9.20
N THR A 102 -23.92 -23.23 -10.47
CA THR A 102 -22.86 -22.84 -11.43
C THR A 102 -23.15 -21.52 -12.15
N MET A 103 -24.40 -21.02 -12.12
CA MET A 103 -24.77 -19.73 -12.71
C MET A 103 -24.01 -18.54 -12.08
N PRO A 104 -23.87 -18.43 -10.74
CA PRO A 104 -23.02 -17.41 -10.12
C PRO A 104 -21.54 -17.53 -10.51
N LEU A 105 -21.01 -18.75 -10.62
CA LEU A 105 -19.61 -18.99 -11.00
C LEU A 105 -19.32 -18.55 -12.44
N GLN A 106 -20.27 -18.76 -13.36
CA GLN A 106 -20.16 -18.24 -14.72
C GLN A 106 -20.13 -16.71 -14.76
N ASN A 107 -20.91 -16.04 -13.90
CA ASN A 107 -20.87 -14.58 -13.80
C ASN A 107 -19.57 -14.07 -13.18
N LEU A 108 -19.05 -14.76 -12.16
CA LEU A 108 -17.74 -14.46 -11.58
C LEU A 108 -16.62 -14.62 -12.62
N LEU A 109 -16.65 -15.69 -13.42
CA LEU A 109 -15.68 -15.92 -14.47
C LEU A 109 -15.67 -14.78 -15.51
N LYS A 110 -16.83 -14.25 -15.89
CA LYS A 110 -16.90 -13.09 -16.80
C LYS A 110 -16.20 -11.86 -16.21
N VAL A 111 -16.33 -11.62 -14.91
CA VAL A 111 -15.65 -10.52 -14.23
C VAL A 111 -14.14 -10.77 -14.17
N LEU A 112 -13.70 -12.00 -13.84
CA LEU A 112 -12.28 -12.33 -13.79
C LEU A 112 -11.60 -12.18 -15.15
N LYS A 113 -12.32 -12.43 -16.25
CA LYS A 113 -11.82 -12.20 -17.62
C LYS A 113 -11.50 -10.73 -17.94
N TRP A 114 -12.11 -9.76 -17.24
CA TRP A 114 -11.75 -8.34 -17.40
C TRP A 114 -10.28 -8.07 -17.08
N PHE A 115 -9.67 -8.88 -16.21
CA PHE A 115 -8.26 -8.75 -15.86
C PHE A 115 -7.32 -9.42 -16.88
N GLN A 116 -7.82 -10.39 -17.66
CA GLN A 116 -7.06 -11.03 -18.74
C GLN A 116 -7.11 -10.24 -20.05
N GLU A 117 -8.23 -9.59 -20.36
CA GLU A 117 -8.38 -8.94 -21.64
C GLU A 117 -7.55 -7.65 -21.70
N PRO A 118 -6.68 -7.48 -22.72
CA PRO A 118 -6.09 -6.17 -22.95
C PRO A 118 -7.24 -5.19 -23.16
N ARG A 119 -7.35 -4.18 -22.29
CA ARG A 119 -8.40 -3.13 -22.33
C ARG A 119 -8.65 -2.56 -23.73
N LEU A 120 -7.65 -2.65 -24.61
CA LEU A 120 -7.68 -2.25 -26.01
C LEU A 120 -8.68 -3.03 -26.89
N LYS A 121 -8.97 -4.31 -26.60
CA LYS A 121 -10.03 -5.07 -27.31
C LYS A 121 -11.43 -4.60 -26.93
N MET A 122 -11.61 -4.16 -25.69
CA MET A 122 -12.90 -3.71 -25.16
C MET A 122 -13.36 -2.36 -25.74
N LEU A 123 -12.41 -1.54 -26.22
CA LEU A 123 -12.65 -0.24 -26.83
C LEU A 123 -12.76 -0.28 -28.36
N GLY A 124 -12.69 -1.47 -28.99
CA GLY A 124 -12.65 -1.58 -30.45
C GLY A 124 -11.48 -0.84 -31.10
N LEU A 125 -10.40 -0.61 -30.34
CA LEU A 125 -9.29 0.29 -30.69
C LEU A 125 -8.04 -0.47 -31.19
N VAL A 126 -8.18 -1.75 -31.48
CA VAL A 126 -7.18 -2.57 -32.18
C VAL A 126 -7.87 -3.23 -33.38
N LEU A 127 -7.37 -2.89 -34.58
CA LEU A 127 -7.72 -3.52 -35.86
C LEU A 127 -7.34 -5.01 -35.88
#